data_AF-A0A0R3W339-F1
#
_entry.id   AF-A0A0R3W339-F1
#
_cell.length_a   1.000
_cell.length_b   1.000
_cell.length_c   1.000
_cell.angle_alpha   90.00
_cell.angle_beta   90.00
_cell.angle_gamma   90.00
#
_symmetry.space_group_name_H-M   'P 1'
#
loop_
_entity.id
_entity.type
_entity.pdbx_description
1 polymer ?
#
loop_
_entity_poly.entity_id
_entity_poly.type
_entity_poly.pdbx_seq_one_letter_code
_entity_poly.pdbx_strand_id
1 'polypeptide(L)'
;MSGDYYFSKIEPFDRDELTNSASSRKKERREERRTKRLENLGIFVGKSSMKLLKKAKQFDEYASKLKLEDQEKAMELNQRRAWQLAHLKAQGVKVKTDLLKIQKSASKARKLKQKSSNKWQERNQKIQEERDVKQRKRQRNLQRRRDAKTAKKYKRLVKKGHILPQLPKEQ
;
A
#
# COMPACT_ATOMS: atom_id res chain seq x y z
N MET A 1 -27.01 -38.07 -42.16
CA MET A 1 -26.45 -38.58 -40.90
C MET A 1 -25.88 -37.40 -40.13
N SER A 2 -26.27 -37.30 -38.85
CA SER A 2 -26.14 -36.11 -38.00
C SER A 2 -24.68 -35.64 -37.89
N GLY A 3 -24.44 -34.35 -38.17
CA GLY A 3 -23.13 -33.74 -38.00
C GLY A 3 -22.84 -33.48 -36.52
N ASP A 4 -21.75 -34.05 -36.03
CA ASP A 4 -21.18 -33.76 -34.72
C ASP A 4 -20.53 -32.36 -34.74
N TYR A 5 -21.31 -31.33 -34.42
CA TYR A 5 -20.80 -29.98 -34.26
C TYR A 5 -20.05 -29.85 -32.92
N TYR A 6 -18.72 -29.80 -33.00
CA TYR A 6 -17.75 -29.62 -31.91
C TYR A 6 -17.79 -28.24 -31.18
N PHE A 7 -18.83 -27.42 -31.39
CA PHE A 7 -18.92 -26.04 -30.92
C PHE A 7 -19.91 -25.80 -29.76
N SER A 8 -20.53 -26.84 -29.19
CA SER A 8 -21.60 -26.70 -28.17
C SER A 8 -21.14 -26.69 -26.71
N LYS A 9 -19.83 -26.65 -26.42
CA LYS A 9 -19.29 -26.57 -25.04
C LYS A 9 -18.67 -25.21 -24.69
N ILE A 10 -18.92 -24.19 -25.51
CA ILE A 10 -18.58 -22.81 -25.16
C ILE A 10 -19.86 -22.24 -24.52
N GLU A 11 -19.94 -22.23 -23.19
CA GLU A 11 -20.97 -21.43 -22.51
C GLU A 11 -20.67 -19.95 -22.91
N PRO A 12 -21.58 -19.24 -23.60
CA PRO A 12 -21.32 -17.88 -24.10
C PRO A 12 -21.30 -16.82 -22.97
N PHE A 13 -21.51 -17.22 -21.73
CA PHE A 13 -21.49 -16.39 -20.54
C PHE A 13 -20.69 -17.09 -19.44
N ASP A 14 -19.86 -16.34 -18.71
CA ASP A 14 -19.24 -16.85 -17.49
C ASP A 14 -20.32 -16.99 -16.41
N ARG A 15 -20.55 -18.21 -15.91
CA ARG A 15 -21.49 -18.50 -14.79
C ARG A 15 -21.27 -17.60 -13.57
N ASP A 16 -20.03 -17.16 -13.37
CA ASP A 16 -19.63 -16.29 -12.26
C ASP A 16 -20.14 -14.84 -12.42
N GLU A 17 -20.39 -14.38 -13.66
CA GLU A 17 -20.95 -13.05 -13.96
C GLU A 17 -22.47 -12.96 -13.66
N LEU A 18 -23.17 -14.10 -13.65
CA LEU A 18 -24.59 -14.20 -13.28
C LEU A 18 -24.83 -14.26 -11.76
N THR A 19 -23.77 -14.16 -10.95
CA THR A 19 -23.95 -14.08 -9.49
C THR A 19 -24.55 -12.73 -9.12
N ASN A 20 -25.87 -12.70 -8.89
CA ASN A 20 -26.57 -11.54 -8.35
C ASN A 20 -25.77 -10.92 -7.19
N SER A 21 -25.62 -9.60 -7.15
CA SER A 21 -24.89 -8.88 -6.08
C SER A 21 -25.36 -9.26 -4.66
N ALA A 22 -26.60 -9.71 -4.51
CA ALA A 22 -27.14 -10.26 -3.27
C ALA A 22 -26.58 -11.66 -2.91
N SER A 23 -26.34 -12.53 -3.90
CA SER A 23 -25.79 -13.87 -3.70
C SER A 23 -24.30 -13.82 -3.33
N SER A 24 -23.52 -12.93 -3.96
CA SER A 24 -22.11 -12.70 -3.62
C SER A 24 -21.96 -12.12 -2.20
N ARG A 25 -22.77 -11.13 -1.82
CA ARG A 25 -22.84 -10.63 -0.43
C ARG A 25 -23.19 -11.72 0.58
N LYS A 26 -24.11 -12.63 0.25
CA LYS A 26 -24.47 -13.75 1.13
C LYS A 26 -23.30 -14.72 1.32
N LYS A 27 -22.53 -14.99 0.26
CA LYS A 27 -21.31 -15.82 0.32
C LYS A 27 -20.23 -15.16 1.17
N GLU A 28 -19.95 -13.88 0.95
CA GLU A 28 -18.98 -13.10 1.74
C GLU A 28 -19.34 -13.11 3.23
N ARG A 29 -20.60 -12.82 3.60
CA ARG A 29 -21.07 -12.89 5.00
C ARG A 29 -20.88 -14.28 5.61
N ARG A 30 -21.06 -15.35 4.84
CA ARG A 30 -20.84 -16.73 5.30
C ARG A 30 -19.34 -16.99 5.55
N GLU A 31 -18.48 -16.51 4.67
CA GLU A 31 -17.03 -16.60 4.81
C GLU A 31 -16.55 -15.80 6.02
N GLU A 32 -16.99 -14.57 6.20
CA GLU A 32 -16.68 -13.75 7.39
C GLU A 32 -17.11 -14.43 8.69
N ARG A 33 -18.30 -15.04 8.72
CA ARG A 33 -18.75 -15.81 9.88
C ARG A 33 -17.83 -17.01 10.13
N ARG A 34 -17.41 -17.72 9.08
CA ARG A 34 -16.46 -18.83 9.18
C ARG A 34 -15.11 -18.33 9.71
N THR A 35 -14.56 -17.24 9.19
CA THR A 35 -13.28 -16.70 9.64
C THR A 35 -13.36 -16.22 11.08
N LYS A 36 -14.44 -15.54 11.49
CA LYS A 36 -14.66 -15.14 12.89
C LYS A 36 -14.67 -16.34 13.83
N ARG A 37 -15.37 -17.42 13.47
CA ARG A 37 -15.35 -18.67 14.27
C ARG A 37 -13.94 -19.25 14.41
N LEU A 38 -13.14 -19.23 13.35
CA LEU A 38 -11.75 -19.69 13.39
C LEU A 38 -10.87 -18.76 14.22
N GLU A 39 -11.07 -17.45 14.12
CA GLU A 39 -10.35 -16.44 14.90
C GLU A 39 -10.61 -16.60 16.41
N ASN A 40 -11.85 -16.91 16.80
CA ASN A 40 -12.19 -17.20 18.19
C ASN A 40 -11.47 -18.44 18.75
N LEU A 41 -11.09 -19.37 17.88
CA LEU A 41 -10.27 -20.56 18.20
C LEU A 41 -8.76 -20.28 18.12
N GLY A 42 -8.34 -19.03 17.82
CA GLY A 42 -6.93 -18.68 17.65
C GLY A 42 -6.31 -19.29 16.39
N ILE A 43 -7.13 -19.60 15.40
CA ILE A 43 -6.73 -20.12 14.08
C ILE A 43 -6.87 -18.97 13.10
N PHE A 44 -5.74 -18.39 12.70
CA PHE A 44 -5.76 -17.22 11.84
C PHE A 44 -5.49 -17.56 10.37
N VAL A 45 -6.33 -17.01 9.49
CA VAL A 45 -6.25 -17.18 8.03
C VAL A 45 -6.22 -15.79 7.38
N GLY A 46 -5.43 -15.64 6.32
CA GLY A 46 -5.39 -14.41 5.53
C GLY A 46 -4.01 -13.76 5.41
N LYS A 47 -3.97 -12.66 4.64
CA LYS A 47 -2.71 -12.03 4.16
C LYS A 47 -2.29 -10.79 4.97
N SER A 48 -3.19 -10.16 5.73
CA SER A 48 -2.89 -8.90 6.45
C SER A 48 -2.13 -9.13 7.76
N SER A 49 -0.80 -9.05 7.72
CA SER A 49 0.07 -9.36 8.87
C SER A 49 -0.16 -8.47 10.10
N MET A 50 -0.48 -7.18 9.92
CA MET A 50 -0.72 -6.25 11.04
C MET A 50 -2.05 -6.54 11.76
N LYS A 51 -3.12 -6.79 11.00
CA LYS A 51 -4.42 -7.18 11.58
C LYS A 51 -4.30 -8.52 12.29
N LEU A 52 -3.58 -9.47 11.68
CA LEU A 52 -3.32 -10.78 12.25
C LEU A 52 -2.60 -10.70 13.60
N LEU A 53 -1.60 -9.82 13.71
CA LEU A 53 -0.86 -9.63 14.95
C LEU A 53 -1.76 -9.15 16.08
N LYS A 54 -2.65 -8.18 15.82
CA LYS A 54 -3.60 -7.68 16.83
C LYS A 54 -4.49 -8.81 17.34
N LYS A 55 -5.08 -9.60 16.44
CA LYS A 55 -5.95 -10.73 16.78
C LYS A 55 -5.21 -11.83 17.53
N ALA A 56 -3.98 -12.14 17.12
CA ALA A 56 -3.14 -13.13 17.79
C ALA A 56 -2.82 -12.75 19.24
N LYS A 57 -2.49 -11.47 19.49
CA LYS A 57 -2.27 -10.96 20.86
C LYS A 57 -3.54 -11.04 21.71
N GLN A 58 -4.68 -10.60 21.17
CA GLN A 58 -5.96 -10.66 21.88
C GLN A 58 -6.35 -12.10 22.26
N PHE A 59 -6.14 -13.05 21.36
CA PHE A 59 -6.40 -14.46 21.65
C PHE A 59 -5.44 -15.02 22.71
N ASP A 60 -4.16 -14.66 22.67
CA ASP A 60 -3.16 -15.08 23.65
C ASP A 60 -3.48 -14.56 25.06
N GLU A 61 -3.88 -13.29 25.16
CA GLU A 61 -4.39 -12.68 26.40
C GLU A 61 -5.65 -13.39 26.90
N TYR A 62 -6.61 -13.66 26.02
CA TYR A 62 -7.85 -14.39 26.36
C TYR A 62 -7.56 -15.82 26.84
N ALA A 63 -6.70 -16.56 26.13
CA ALA A 63 -6.33 -17.91 26.49
C ALA A 63 -5.55 -17.96 27.82
N SER A 64 -4.74 -16.93 28.11
CA SER A 64 -4.02 -16.83 29.38
C SER A 64 -4.97 -16.54 30.54
N LYS A 65 -5.95 -15.64 30.37
CA LYS A 65 -6.99 -15.38 31.37
C LYS A 65 -7.84 -16.63 31.65
N LEU A 66 -8.30 -17.31 30.59
CA LEU A 66 -9.13 -18.50 30.73
C LEU A 66 -8.40 -19.63 31.48
N LYS A 67 -7.08 -19.78 31.29
CA LYS A 67 -6.28 -20.76 32.04
C LYS A 67 -6.19 -20.46 33.54
N LEU A 68 -6.27 -19.19 33.94
CA LEU A 68 -6.23 -18.77 35.34
C LEU A 68 -7.60 -18.93 36.02
N GLU A 69 -8.68 -18.64 35.29
CA GLU A 69 -10.05 -18.77 35.79
C GLU A 69 -10.50 -20.23 35.85
N ASP A 70 -10.44 -20.94 34.72
CA ASP A 70 -11.04 -22.27 34.55
C ASP A 70 -10.14 -23.21 33.72
N GLN A 71 -9.41 -24.09 34.39
CA GLN A 71 -8.49 -25.03 33.73
C GLN A 71 -9.22 -26.03 32.81
N GLU A 72 -10.39 -26.52 33.21
CA GLU A 72 -11.18 -27.47 32.42
C GLU A 72 -11.64 -26.88 31.08
N LYS A 73 -12.19 -25.66 31.11
CA LYS A 73 -12.60 -24.94 29.90
C LYS A 73 -11.41 -24.63 28.98
N ALA A 74 -10.26 -24.31 29.56
CA ALA A 74 -9.03 -24.11 28.79
C ALA A 74 -8.57 -25.40 28.08
N MET A 75 -8.70 -26.56 28.74
CA MET A 75 -8.39 -27.87 28.15
C MET A 75 -9.34 -28.21 27.00
N GLU A 76 -10.65 -28.01 27.19
CA GLU A 76 -11.65 -28.24 26.14
C GLU A 76 -11.38 -27.34 24.91
N LEU A 77 -11.08 -26.05 25.14
CA LEU A 77 -10.74 -25.11 24.09
C LEU A 77 -9.50 -25.56 23.31
N ASN A 78 -8.45 -26.02 24.01
CA ASN A 78 -7.24 -26.53 23.38
C ASN A 78 -7.50 -27.79 22.55
N GLN A 79 -8.32 -28.71 23.04
CA GLN A 79 -8.70 -29.92 22.31
C GLN A 79 -9.48 -29.57 21.04
N ARG A 80 -10.50 -28.71 21.15
CA ARG A 80 -11.28 -28.22 20.00
C ARG A 80 -10.39 -27.52 18.97
N ARG A 81 -9.44 -26.69 19.44
CA ARG A 81 -8.46 -26.00 18.59
C ARG A 81 -7.56 -27.00 17.85
N ALA A 82 -7.07 -28.03 18.54
CA ALA A 82 -6.19 -29.05 17.96
C ALA A 82 -6.88 -29.82 16.84
N TRP A 83 -8.11 -30.29 17.07
CA TRP A 83 -8.91 -30.99 16.06
C TRP A 83 -9.19 -30.12 14.83
N GLN A 84 -9.63 -28.87 15.05
CA GLN A 84 -9.91 -27.96 13.96
C GLN A 84 -8.64 -27.64 13.15
N LEU A 85 -7.49 -27.51 13.83
CA LEU A 85 -6.21 -27.28 13.18
C LEU A 85 -5.79 -28.47 12.32
N ALA A 86 -5.92 -29.69 12.83
CA ALA A 86 -5.62 -30.92 12.08
C ALA A 86 -6.50 -31.03 10.83
N HIS A 87 -7.80 -30.80 10.97
CA HIS A 87 -8.74 -30.83 9.86
C HIS A 87 -8.41 -29.78 8.78
N LEU A 88 -8.11 -28.54 9.17
CA LEU A 88 -7.75 -27.47 8.23
C LEU A 88 -6.41 -27.72 7.53
N LYS A 89 -5.43 -28.28 8.25
CA LYS A 89 -4.15 -28.69 7.66
C LYS A 89 -4.35 -29.80 6.62
N ALA A 90 -5.19 -30.79 6.92
CA ALA A 90 -5.55 -31.85 5.97
C ALA A 90 -6.28 -31.30 4.73
N GLN A 91 -7.14 -30.28 4.91
CA GLN A 91 -7.78 -29.55 3.80
C GLN A 91 -6.76 -28.74 2.95
N GLY A 92 -5.51 -28.56 3.40
CA GLY A 92 -4.50 -27.75 2.72
C GLY A 92 -4.61 -26.25 2.99
N VAL A 93 -5.39 -25.84 4.00
CA VAL A 93 -5.54 -24.43 4.36
C VAL A 93 -4.28 -23.93 5.08
N LYS A 94 -3.70 -22.82 4.59
CA LYS A 94 -2.52 -22.17 5.19
C LYS A 94 -2.88 -21.45 6.50
N VAL A 95 -2.85 -22.19 7.60
CA VAL A 95 -3.12 -21.67 8.94
C VAL A 95 -1.88 -20.99 9.53
N LYS A 96 -2.08 -19.85 10.19
CA LYS A 96 -1.05 -19.11 10.93
C LYS A 96 -1.35 -19.16 12.43
N THR A 97 -0.54 -19.87 13.19
CA THR A 97 -0.70 -20.03 14.65
C THR A 97 0.41 -19.37 15.47
N ASP A 98 1.62 -19.24 14.91
CA ASP A 98 2.79 -18.88 15.70
C ASP A 98 2.95 -17.36 15.84
N LEU A 99 2.86 -16.85 17.06
CA LEU A 99 2.94 -15.40 17.35
C LEU A 99 4.26 -14.79 16.84
N LEU A 100 5.39 -15.45 17.07
CA LEU A 100 6.71 -14.96 16.63
C LEU A 100 6.81 -14.81 15.11
N LYS A 101 6.25 -15.76 14.34
CA LYS A 101 6.23 -15.68 12.87
C LYS A 101 5.32 -14.55 12.40
N ILE A 102 4.17 -14.37 13.06
CA ILE A 102 3.23 -13.28 12.76
C ILE A 102 3.88 -11.91 13.05
N GLN A 103 4.57 -11.76 14.18
CA GLN A 103 5.31 -10.54 14.52
C GLN A 103 6.41 -10.23 13.50
N LYS A 104 7.22 -11.22 13.12
CA LYS A 104 8.26 -11.07 12.08
C LYS A 104 7.65 -10.63 10.74
N SER A 105 6.54 -11.24 10.34
CA SER A 105 5.83 -10.86 9.11
C SER A 105 5.29 -9.42 9.17
N ALA A 106 4.71 -9.02 10.30
CA ALA A 106 4.23 -7.65 10.51
C ALA A 106 5.37 -6.62 10.47
N SER A 107 6.50 -6.92 11.09
CA SER A 107 7.71 -6.07 11.05
C SER A 107 8.24 -5.91 9.61
N LYS A 108 8.33 -7.01 8.85
CA LYS A 108 8.71 -6.97 7.42
C LYS A 108 7.76 -6.09 6.61
N ALA A 109 6.45 -6.24 6.82
CA ALA A 109 5.44 -5.43 6.13
C ALA A 109 5.59 -3.93 6.46
N ARG A 110 5.83 -3.59 7.74
CA ARG A 110 6.08 -2.21 8.17
C ARG A 110 7.34 -1.63 7.51
N LYS A 111 8.45 -2.36 7.52
CA LYS A 111 9.71 -1.95 6.87
C LYS A 111 9.52 -1.71 5.37
N LEU A 112 8.77 -2.57 4.69
CA LEU A 112 8.50 -2.40 3.26
C LEU A 112 7.69 -1.13 2.98
N LYS A 113 6.68 -0.83 3.81
CA LYS A 113 5.90 0.41 3.70
C LYS A 113 6.75 1.64 3.97
N GLN A 114 7.63 1.60 4.96
CA GLN A 114 8.57 2.68 5.23
C GLN A 114 9.53 2.92 4.06
N LYS A 115 10.14 1.86 3.52
CA LYS A 115 11.00 1.96 2.32
C LYS A 115 10.27 2.59 1.14
N SER A 116 9.03 2.16 0.90
CA SER A 116 8.19 2.76 -0.13
C SER A 116 7.97 4.24 0.16
N SER A 117 7.54 4.60 1.37
CA SER A 117 7.32 6.00 1.77
C SER A 117 8.53 6.88 1.51
N ASN A 118 9.71 6.45 1.96
CA ASN A 118 10.95 7.21 1.78
C ASN A 118 11.28 7.39 0.29
N LYS A 119 11.15 6.32 -0.51
CA LYS A 119 11.39 6.40 -1.95
C LYS A 119 10.44 7.37 -2.66
N TRP A 120 9.19 7.48 -2.21
CA TRP A 120 8.24 8.47 -2.74
C TRP A 120 8.59 9.89 -2.29
N GLN A 121 9.05 10.08 -1.05
CA GLN A 121 9.52 11.38 -0.56
C GLN A 121 10.75 11.85 -1.33
N GLU A 122 11.75 11.00 -1.52
CA GLU A 122 12.96 11.29 -2.31
C GLU A 122 12.61 11.68 -3.75
N ARG A 123 11.68 10.95 -4.38
CA ARG A 123 11.20 11.30 -5.74
C ARG A 123 10.53 12.66 -5.77
N ASN A 124 9.68 12.97 -4.79
CA ASN A 124 8.98 14.25 -4.73
C ASN A 124 9.97 15.41 -4.53
N GLN A 125 10.96 15.23 -3.65
CA GLN A 125 12.04 16.20 -3.43
C GLN A 125 12.82 16.43 -4.72
N LYS A 126 13.27 15.37 -5.38
CA LYS A 126 13.98 15.46 -6.67
C LYS A 126 13.16 16.21 -7.73
N ILE A 127 11.86 15.92 -7.84
CA ILE A 127 10.98 16.61 -8.79
C ILE A 127 10.86 18.10 -8.44
N GLN A 128 10.76 18.45 -7.16
CA GLN A 128 10.72 19.85 -6.72
C GLN A 128 12.03 20.58 -7.04
N GLU A 129 13.18 19.96 -6.73
CA GLU A 129 14.50 20.51 -7.05
C GLU A 129 14.67 20.74 -8.56
N GLU A 130 14.29 19.78 -9.41
CA GLU A 130 14.35 19.92 -10.87
C GLU A 130 13.45 21.05 -11.38
N ARG A 131 12.26 21.22 -10.80
CA ARG A 131 11.35 22.35 -11.12
C ARG A 131 11.99 23.68 -10.74
N ASP A 132 12.56 23.77 -9.55
CA ASP A 132 13.18 24.98 -9.04
C ASP A 132 14.42 25.36 -9.86
N VAL A 133 15.26 24.40 -10.21
CA VAL A 133 16.44 24.63 -11.07
C VAL A 133 16.01 25.17 -12.44
N LYS A 134 14.98 24.58 -13.06
CA LYS A 134 14.44 25.06 -14.34
C LYS A 134 13.86 26.47 -14.21
N GLN A 135 13.12 26.75 -13.13
CA GLN A 135 12.53 28.06 -12.89
C GLN A 135 13.60 29.14 -12.63
N ARG A 136 14.63 28.85 -11.81
CA ARG A 136 15.77 29.73 -11.59
C ARG A 136 16.54 30.01 -12.87
N LYS A 137 16.74 29.00 -13.74
CA LYS A 137 17.36 29.18 -15.07
C LYS A 137 16.52 30.12 -15.95
N ARG A 138 15.20 29.95 -15.96
CA ARG A 138 14.28 30.84 -16.70
C ARG A 138 14.34 32.28 -16.19
N GLN A 139 14.31 32.47 -14.87
CA GLN A 139 14.40 33.80 -14.25
C GLN A 139 15.73 34.49 -14.62
N ARG A 140 16.87 33.80 -14.49
CA ARG A 140 18.18 34.34 -14.90
C ARG A 140 18.23 34.72 -16.39
N ASN A 141 17.68 33.89 -17.26
CA ASN A 141 17.61 34.18 -18.69
C ASN A 141 16.72 35.40 -18.99
N LEU A 142 15.58 35.54 -18.31
CA LEU A 142 14.69 36.68 -18.47
C LEU A 142 15.34 37.97 -17.97
N GLN A 143 16.04 37.91 -16.84
CA GLN A 143 16.80 39.04 -16.30
C GLN A 143 17.89 39.47 -17.27
N ARG A 144 18.72 38.54 -17.77
CA ARG A 144 19.75 38.83 -18.78
C ARG A 144 19.17 39.46 -20.05
N ARG A 145 17.98 39.04 -20.49
CA ARG A 145 17.27 39.66 -21.63
C ARG A 145 16.81 41.08 -21.34
N ARG A 146 16.33 41.36 -20.12
CA ARG A 146 15.94 42.70 -19.67
C ARG A 146 17.18 43.61 -19.62
N ASP A 147 18.25 43.15 -18.98
CA ASP A 147 19.51 43.89 -18.85
C ASP A 147 20.16 44.17 -20.21
N ALA A 148 20.11 43.21 -21.13
CA ALA A 148 20.61 43.41 -22.50
C ALA A 148 19.80 44.47 -23.26
N LYS A 149 18.47 44.52 -23.08
CA LYS A 149 17.61 45.55 -23.69
C LYS A 149 17.91 46.93 -23.11
N THR A 150 18.03 47.06 -21.79
CA THR A 150 18.35 48.33 -21.13
C THR A 150 19.75 48.81 -21.51
N ALA A 151 20.76 47.91 -21.51
CA ALA A 151 22.11 48.23 -21.96
C ALA A 151 22.16 48.66 -23.43
N LYS A 152 21.40 48.01 -24.33
CA LYS A 152 21.32 48.41 -25.75
C LYS A 152 20.66 49.79 -25.90
N LYS A 153 19.61 50.09 -25.13
CA LYS A 153 18.97 51.42 -25.12
C LYS A 153 19.94 52.49 -24.59
N TYR A 154 20.63 52.20 -23.48
CA TYR A 154 21.64 53.09 -22.90
C TYR A 154 22.77 53.40 -23.91
N LYS A 155 23.36 52.38 -24.54
CA LYS A 155 24.40 52.55 -25.58
C LYS A 155 23.93 53.41 -26.75
N ARG A 156 22.66 53.29 -27.17
CA ARG A 156 22.09 54.13 -28.24
C ARG A 156 21.96 55.60 -27.82
N LEU A 157 21.53 55.87 -26.59
CA LEU A 157 21.38 57.23 -26.07
C LEU A 157 22.73 57.93 -25.90
N VAL A 158 23.74 57.21 -25.41
CA VAL A 158 25.13 57.70 -25.32
C VAL A 158 25.66 58.05 -26.72
N LYS A 159 25.52 57.16 -27.70
CA LYS A 159 25.96 57.43 -29.09
C LYS A 159 25.29 58.64 -29.74
N LYS A 160 24.06 58.96 -29.35
CA LYS A 160 23.31 60.13 -29.83
C LYS A 160 23.64 61.41 -29.05
N GLY A 161 24.49 61.35 -28.02
CA GLY A 161 24.83 62.49 -27.17
C GLY A 161 23.75 62.89 -26.16
N HIS A 162 22.66 62.11 -26.02
CA HIS A 162 21.61 62.40 -25.04
C HIS A 162 22.03 62.09 -23.59
N ILE A 163 23.06 61.27 -23.39
CA ILE A 163 23.58 60.88 -22.07
C ILE A 163 25.11 60.91 -22.13
N LEU A 164 25.74 61.62 -21.19
CA LEU A 164 27.19 61.57 -20.97
C LEU A 164 27.58 60.19 -20.40
N PRO A 165 28.51 59.45 -21.03
CA PRO A 165 28.96 58.19 -20.49
C PRO A 165 29.61 58.44 -19.12
N GLN A 166 29.08 57.82 -18.08
CA GLN A 166 29.69 57.91 -16.75
C GLN A 166 31.00 57.12 -16.76
N LEU A 167 32.08 57.71 -16.26
CA LEU A 167 33.34 57.01 -16.02
C LEU A 167 33.08 55.82 -15.06
N PRO A 168 33.76 54.68 -15.23
CA PRO A 168 33.63 53.57 -14.28
C PRO A 168 33.95 54.08 -12.89
N LYS A 169 33.08 53.84 -11.90
CA LYS A 169 33.43 54.06 -10.50
C LYS A 169 34.58 53.11 -10.18
N GLU A 170 35.75 53.67 -9.95
CA GLU A 170 36.91 52.95 -9.43
C GLU A 170 36.48 52.16 -8.18
N GLN A 171 36.84 50.87 -8.15
CA GLN A 171 36.90 50.10 -6.91
C GLN A 171 38.30 50.22 -6.36
#